data_AF-A0A2H3I2A8-F1
#
_entry.id   AF-A0A2H3I2A8-F1
#
_cell.length_a   1.000
_cell.length_b   1.000
_cell.length_c   1.000
_cell.angle_alpha   90.00
_cell.angle_beta   90.00
_cell.angle_gamma   90.00
#
_symmetry.space_group_name_H-M   'P 1'
#
loop_
_entity.id
_entity.type
_entity.pdbx_description
1 polymer ?
#
loop_
_entity_poly.entity_id
_entity_poly.type
_entity_poly.pdbx_seq_one_letter_code
_entity_poly.pdbx_strand_id
1 'polypeptide(L)'
;MKADLESPDFYERLFQLRCIQSKIRHTNKRLRLLDPSDPFRENFRLRLKTELQDWKTSIQLLTSSTPSDEVVYHETQALLKLYDYGVSILMQENLSILCVQDIGQLIECCSEACRTFRQSQQSNPLIYWTWTALMYQLRLGVMLLYCYFITPRTMQTPIFSYESTLDGIQSCRLTLENFSTRWPQSVVYFQAFQLLADKTFESSYGEAIANQTALESPEALTRCLTSGSSGEWIANMEAVVMELKSQHVHHAVVALIQDIIKRSSVEDFNMEATGFVPNLDLDSLGLFGFCVPT
;
A
#
# COMPACT_ATOMS: atom_id res chain seq x y z
N MET A 1 25.77 -6.86 -36.59
CA MET A 1 24.40 -7.00 -36.07
C MET A 1 24.36 -8.24 -35.20
N LYS A 2 24.69 -8.10 -33.90
CA LYS A 2 24.37 -9.14 -32.92
C LYS A 2 22.96 -8.85 -32.45
N ALA A 3 22.06 -9.81 -32.68
CA ALA A 3 20.81 -9.83 -31.94
C ALA A 3 21.20 -10.21 -30.51
N ASP A 4 21.23 -9.23 -29.62
CA ASP A 4 21.25 -9.49 -28.19
C ASP A 4 19.89 -10.11 -27.86
N LEU A 5 19.86 -11.45 -27.87
CA LEU A 5 18.73 -12.20 -27.34
C LEU A 5 18.56 -11.76 -25.88
N GLU A 6 17.41 -11.18 -25.59
CA GLU A 6 16.91 -10.92 -24.25
C GLU A 6 17.24 -12.11 -23.34
N SER A 7 17.86 -11.87 -22.18
CA SER A 7 18.22 -12.95 -21.24
C SER A 7 16.95 -13.74 -20.88
N PRO A 8 16.85 -15.03 -21.25
CA PRO A 8 15.65 -15.83 -20.98
C PRO A 8 15.28 -15.91 -19.50
N ASP A 9 16.24 -15.64 -18.60
CA ASP A 9 16.05 -15.66 -17.15
C ASP A 9 15.15 -14.51 -16.66
N PHE A 10 15.24 -13.29 -17.21
CA PHE A 10 14.42 -12.16 -16.69
C PHE A 10 12.91 -12.39 -16.86
N TYR A 11 12.48 -12.74 -18.08
CA TYR A 11 11.07 -12.94 -18.37
C TYR A 11 10.52 -14.19 -17.69
N GLU A 12 11.34 -15.23 -17.53
CA GLU A 12 10.97 -16.40 -16.74
C GLU A 12 10.69 -16.00 -15.29
N ARG A 13 11.56 -15.21 -14.66
CA ARG A 13 11.35 -14.75 -13.28
C ARG A 13 10.16 -13.82 -13.14
N LEU A 14 9.97 -12.91 -14.09
CA LEU A 14 8.79 -12.06 -14.16
C LEU A 14 7.54 -12.94 -14.22
N PHE A 15 7.51 -13.96 -15.08
CA PHE A 15 6.39 -14.87 -15.21
C PHE A 15 6.14 -15.66 -13.92
N GLN A 16 7.20 -16.20 -13.29
CA GLN A 16 7.11 -16.88 -11.99
C GLN A 16 6.47 -15.97 -10.93
N LEU A 17 6.90 -14.72 -10.83
CA LEU A 17 6.32 -13.77 -9.88
C LEU A 17 4.85 -13.45 -10.21
N ARG A 18 4.52 -13.27 -11.48
CA ARG A 18 3.12 -13.05 -11.89
C ARG A 18 2.24 -14.24 -11.55
N CYS A 19 2.76 -15.46 -11.65
CA CYS A 19 2.08 -16.67 -11.18
C CYS A 19 1.84 -16.62 -9.67
N ILE A 20 2.85 -16.28 -8.86
CA ILE A 20 2.70 -16.12 -7.40
C ILE A 20 1.63 -15.06 -7.08
N GLN A 21 1.70 -13.88 -7.70
CA GLN A 21 0.72 -12.81 -7.51
C GLN A 21 -0.71 -13.24 -7.92
N SER A 22 -0.83 -14.05 -8.97
CA SER A 22 -2.12 -14.61 -9.40
C SER A 22 -2.65 -15.59 -8.35
N LYS A 23 -1.81 -16.47 -7.81
CA LYS A 23 -2.17 -17.38 -6.71
C LYS A 23 -2.65 -16.61 -5.49
N ILE A 24 -1.97 -15.53 -5.10
CA ILE A 24 -2.38 -14.66 -3.97
C ILE A 24 -3.80 -14.14 -4.20
N ARG A 25 -4.06 -13.51 -5.36
CA ARG A 25 -5.38 -12.92 -5.66
C ARG A 25 -6.52 -13.95 -5.64
N HIS A 26 -6.29 -15.10 -6.26
CA HIS A 26 -7.31 -16.17 -6.33
C HIS A 26 -7.61 -16.73 -4.95
N THR A 27 -6.60 -16.95 -4.12
CA THR A 27 -6.83 -17.50 -2.81
C THR A 27 -7.40 -16.49 -1.84
N ASN A 28 -6.95 -15.24 -1.83
CA ASN A 28 -7.56 -14.20 -1.01
C ASN A 28 -9.08 -14.12 -1.24
N LYS A 29 -9.53 -14.18 -2.50
CA LYS A 29 -10.96 -14.27 -2.83
C LYS A 29 -11.67 -15.45 -2.15
N ARG A 30 -11.01 -16.61 -2.06
CA ARG A 30 -11.54 -17.81 -1.37
C ARG A 30 -11.49 -17.67 0.15
N LEU A 31 -10.43 -17.08 0.71
CA LEU A 31 -10.26 -16.90 2.15
C LEU A 31 -11.35 -16.00 2.74
N ARG A 32 -11.87 -15.04 1.98
CA ARG A 32 -13.02 -14.22 2.40
C ARG A 32 -14.30 -15.00 2.68
N LEU A 33 -14.41 -16.21 2.13
CA LEU A 33 -15.55 -17.10 2.38
C LEU A 33 -15.36 -17.95 3.64
N LEU A 34 -14.15 -17.93 4.22
CA LEU A 34 -13.81 -18.69 5.43
C LEU A 34 -13.95 -17.81 6.66
N ASP A 35 -14.24 -18.45 7.79
CA ASP A 35 -14.25 -17.80 9.11
C ASP A 35 -12.89 -17.11 9.37
N PRO A 36 -12.85 -15.90 9.95
CA PRO A 36 -11.60 -15.21 10.25
C PRO A 36 -10.63 -16.02 11.13
N SER A 37 -11.15 -16.92 11.96
CA SER A 37 -10.40 -17.77 12.88
C SER A 37 -9.91 -19.06 12.23
N ASP A 38 -10.22 -19.31 10.95
CA ASP A 38 -9.81 -20.53 10.26
C ASP A 38 -8.27 -20.59 10.12
N PRO A 39 -7.61 -21.61 10.70
CA PRO A 39 -6.15 -21.75 10.64
C PRO A 39 -5.62 -21.90 9.22
N PHE A 40 -6.45 -22.29 8.25
CA PHE A 40 -6.09 -22.33 6.84
C PHE A 40 -5.66 -20.96 6.30
N ARG A 41 -6.25 -19.86 6.81
CA ARG A 41 -5.91 -18.49 6.38
C ARG A 41 -4.45 -18.18 6.68
N GLU A 42 -4.02 -18.45 7.90
CA GLU A 42 -2.66 -18.16 8.36
C GLU A 42 -1.63 -19.10 7.73
N ASN A 43 -1.93 -20.41 7.69
CA ASN A 43 -1.06 -21.39 7.03
C ASN A 43 -0.81 -21.04 5.55
N PHE A 44 -1.87 -20.62 4.85
CA PHE A 44 -1.74 -20.22 3.46
C PHE A 44 -0.92 -18.93 3.31
N ARG A 45 -1.16 -17.94 4.17
CA ARG A 45 -0.43 -16.67 4.18
C ARG A 45 1.07 -16.92 4.37
N LEU A 46 1.45 -17.70 5.37
CA LEU A 46 2.84 -18.07 5.64
C LEU A 46 3.48 -18.77 4.45
N ARG A 47 2.79 -19.75 3.84
CA ARG A 47 3.31 -20.46 2.67
C ARG A 47 3.60 -19.52 1.49
N LEU A 48 2.67 -18.63 1.15
CA LEU A 48 2.88 -17.70 0.05
C LEU A 48 3.90 -16.61 0.37
N LYS A 49 4.02 -16.22 1.65
CA LYS A 49 5.08 -15.34 2.12
C LYS A 49 6.45 -15.98 1.89
N THR A 50 6.60 -17.27 2.21
CA THR A 50 7.82 -18.04 1.92
C THR A 50 8.08 -18.13 0.42
N GLU A 51 7.07 -18.44 -0.41
CA GLU A 51 7.23 -18.51 -1.88
C GLU A 51 7.70 -17.16 -2.47
N LEU A 52 7.17 -16.03 -1.97
CA LEU A 52 7.64 -14.70 -2.35
C LEU A 52 9.09 -14.46 -1.90
N GLN A 53 9.44 -14.88 -0.69
CA GLN A 53 10.77 -14.67 -0.13
C GLN A 53 11.83 -15.48 -0.87
N ASP A 54 11.55 -16.75 -1.15
CA ASP A 54 12.43 -17.63 -1.95
C ASP A 54 12.65 -17.04 -3.35
N TRP A 55 11.57 -16.52 -3.95
CA TRP A 55 11.67 -15.83 -5.22
C TRP A 55 12.56 -14.56 -5.13
N LYS A 56 12.39 -13.73 -4.10
CA LYS A 56 13.23 -12.52 -3.90
C LYS A 56 14.70 -12.88 -3.77
N THR A 57 15.03 -13.89 -2.96
CA THR A 57 16.41 -14.38 -2.81
C THR A 57 16.98 -14.86 -4.14
N SER A 58 16.18 -15.54 -4.97
CA SER A 58 16.61 -15.97 -6.30
C SER A 58 16.98 -14.80 -7.22
N ILE A 59 16.23 -13.69 -7.18
CA ILE A 59 16.51 -12.48 -7.97
C ILE A 59 17.76 -11.75 -7.49
N GLN A 60 17.97 -11.68 -6.17
CA GLN A 60 19.13 -11.01 -5.60
C GLN A 60 20.43 -11.73 -6.00
N LEU A 61 20.42 -13.08 -6.03
CA LEU A 61 21.55 -13.89 -6.48
C LEU A 61 21.91 -13.67 -7.96
N LEU A 62 20.92 -13.42 -8.83
CA LEU A 62 21.15 -13.11 -10.24
C LEU A 62 21.78 -11.72 -10.41
N THR A 63 21.33 -10.76 -9.61
CA THR A 63 21.81 -9.38 -9.66
C THR A 63 23.25 -9.26 -9.19
N SER A 64 23.67 -10.05 -8.20
CA SER A 64 25.07 -10.09 -7.76
C SER A 64 26.00 -10.77 -8.77
N SER A 65 25.45 -11.51 -9.74
CA SER A 65 26.20 -12.37 -10.67
C SER A 65 26.28 -11.81 -12.10
N THR A 66 25.52 -10.75 -12.40
CA THR A 66 25.41 -10.21 -13.76
C THR A 66 25.98 -8.78 -13.80
N PRO A 67 26.94 -8.46 -14.69
CA PRO A 67 27.44 -7.09 -14.83
C PRO A 67 26.30 -6.15 -15.24
N SER A 68 26.33 -4.91 -14.75
CA SER A 68 25.32 -3.89 -15.07
C SER A 68 25.47 -3.44 -16.53
N ASP A 69 24.79 -4.11 -17.45
CA ASP A 69 24.65 -3.59 -18.80
C ASP A 69 23.62 -2.44 -18.78
N GLU A 70 24.10 -1.22 -19.02
CA GLU A 70 23.31 0.02 -19.09
C GLU A 70 22.22 0.00 -20.18
N VAL A 71 22.21 -1.01 -21.05
CA VAL A 71 21.41 -1.07 -22.27
C VAL A 71 20.09 -1.85 -22.07
N VAL A 72 19.97 -2.66 -21.02
CA VAL A 72 18.80 -3.54 -20.85
C VAL A 72 17.73 -2.84 -20.03
N TYR A 73 16.59 -2.58 -20.67
CA TYR A 73 15.32 -2.04 -20.12
C TYR A 73 14.67 -2.89 -18.99
N HIS A 74 15.42 -3.80 -18.38
CA HIS A 74 14.98 -4.81 -17.44
C HIS A 74 15.76 -4.70 -16.13
N GLU A 75 15.58 -3.57 -15.45
CA GLU A 75 16.20 -3.34 -14.16
C GLU A 75 15.63 -4.32 -13.12
N THR A 76 16.50 -4.98 -12.34
CA THR A 76 16.15 -5.74 -11.14
C THR A 76 15.18 -4.99 -10.24
N GLN A 77 15.27 -3.65 -10.21
CA GLN A 77 14.36 -2.78 -9.46
C GLN A 77 12.89 -2.94 -9.87
N ALA A 78 12.60 -3.18 -11.16
CA ALA A 78 11.24 -3.44 -11.62
C ALA A 78 10.70 -4.77 -11.08
N LEU A 79 11.56 -5.78 -10.94
CA LEU A 79 11.24 -7.09 -10.36
C LEU A 79 11.00 -6.98 -8.84
N LEU A 80 11.86 -6.24 -8.12
CA LEU A 80 11.69 -6.01 -6.68
C LEU A 80 10.42 -5.23 -6.36
N LYS A 81 10.10 -4.19 -7.15
CA LYS A 81 8.83 -3.48 -7.03
C LYS A 81 7.60 -4.39 -7.19
N LEU A 82 7.68 -5.38 -8.08
CA LEU A 82 6.61 -6.37 -8.22
C LEU A 82 6.56 -7.33 -7.02
N TYR A 83 7.69 -7.65 -6.39
CA TYR A 83 7.71 -8.41 -5.14
C TYR A 83 7.04 -7.62 -4.03
N ASP A 84 7.37 -6.34 -3.84
CA ASP A 84 6.78 -5.50 -2.79
C ASP A 84 5.28 -5.35 -3.00
N TYR A 85 4.84 -5.24 -4.26
CA TYR A 85 3.43 -5.33 -4.60
C TYR A 85 2.82 -6.68 -4.21
N GLY A 86 3.51 -7.79 -4.44
CA GLY A 86 3.12 -9.14 -4.00
C GLY A 86 2.90 -9.24 -2.48
N VAL A 87 3.83 -8.68 -1.69
CA VAL A 87 3.70 -8.62 -0.23
C VAL A 87 2.48 -7.77 0.16
N SER A 88 2.31 -6.61 -0.48
CA SER A 88 1.18 -5.71 -0.18
C SER A 88 -0.18 -6.40 -0.40
N ILE A 89 -0.34 -7.13 -1.50
CA ILE A 89 -1.60 -7.83 -1.79
C ILE A 89 -1.85 -9.02 -0.86
N LEU A 90 -0.78 -9.66 -0.37
CA LEU A 90 -0.86 -10.79 0.55
C LEU A 90 -1.31 -10.35 1.94
N MET A 91 -0.77 -9.22 2.41
CA MET A 91 -0.97 -8.75 3.80
C MET A 91 -2.22 -7.89 3.98
N GLN A 92 -2.79 -7.35 2.90
CA GLN A 92 -3.87 -6.35 2.99
C GLN A 92 -5.14 -6.81 3.71
N GLU A 93 -5.56 -8.07 3.57
CA GLU A 93 -6.87 -8.50 4.10
C GLU A 93 -6.89 -8.77 5.60
N ASN A 94 -5.71 -8.78 6.24
CA ASN A 94 -5.56 -9.24 7.62
C ASN A 94 -4.69 -8.27 8.45
N LEU A 95 -4.56 -7.01 8.02
CA LEU A 95 -3.68 -6.03 8.66
C LEU A 95 -3.90 -5.90 10.18
N SER A 96 -5.15 -5.99 10.64
CA SER A 96 -5.50 -5.90 12.07
C SER A 96 -5.20 -7.17 12.89
N ILE A 97 -4.72 -8.24 12.28
CA ILE A 97 -4.30 -9.47 12.98
C ILE A 97 -2.83 -9.78 12.75
N LEU A 98 -2.11 -8.91 12.02
CA LEU A 98 -0.68 -9.08 11.80
C LEU A 98 0.09 -8.79 13.10
N CYS A 99 1.12 -9.59 13.35
CA CYS A 99 2.08 -9.26 14.40
C CYS A 99 2.91 -8.04 13.99
N VAL A 100 3.52 -7.39 14.98
CA VAL A 100 4.35 -6.18 14.78
C VAL A 100 5.46 -6.40 13.75
N GLN A 101 6.06 -7.60 13.70
CA GLN A 101 7.10 -7.94 12.73
C GLN A 101 6.56 -7.95 11.29
N ASP A 102 5.35 -8.48 11.08
CA ASP A 102 4.70 -8.48 9.77
C ASP A 102 4.28 -7.07 9.34
N ILE A 103 3.82 -6.25 10.29
CA ILE A 103 3.55 -4.82 10.05
C ILE A 103 4.84 -4.09 9.63
N GLY A 104 5.94 -4.35 10.34
CA GLY A 104 7.25 -3.78 10.00
C GLY A 104 7.67 -4.14 8.58
N GLN A 105 7.67 -5.42 8.23
CA GLN A 105 8.00 -5.85 6.86
C GLN A 105 7.12 -5.19 5.80
N LEU A 106 5.82 -5.00 6.10
CA LEU A 106 4.92 -4.34 5.19
C LEU A 106 5.24 -2.86 5.01
N ILE A 107 5.63 -2.16 6.08
CA ILE A 107 6.09 -0.77 6.02
C ILE A 107 7.33 -0.66 5.14
N GLU A 108 8.31 -1.54 5.34
CA GLU A 108 9.53 -1.61 4.52
C GLU A 108 9.19 -1.78 3.03
N CYS A 109 8.39 -2.80 2.70
CA CYS A 109 7.99 -3.09 1.32
C CYS A 109 7.22 -1.94 0.68
N CYS A 110 6.21 -1.39 1.36
CA CYS A 110 5.41 -0.32 0.78
C CYS A 110 6.22 0.98 0.63
N SER A 111 7.11 1.28 1.58
CA SER A 111 8.00 2.43 1.50
C SER A 111 8.96 2.32 0.32
N GLU A 112 9.66 1.19 0.20
CA GLU A 112 10.58 0.92 -0.90
C GLU A 112 9.85 1.04 -2.24
N ALA A 113 8.68 0.40 -2.38
CA ALA A 113 7.89 0.45 -3.61
C ALA A 113 7.48 1.88 -4.02
N CYS A 114 7.17 2.75 -3.05
CA CYS A 114 6.88 4.17 -3.31
C CYS A 114 8.13 4.93 -3.78
N ARG A 115 9.28 4.73 -3.12
CA ARG A 115 10.56 5.35 -3.50
C ARG A 115 11.01 4.89 -4.88
N THR A 116 11.06 3.58 -5.12
CA THR A 116 11.45 3.00 -6.41
C THR A 116 10.51 3.48 -7.52
N PHE A 117 9.19 3.54 -7.27
CA PHE A 117 8.26 4.08 -8.26
C PHE A 117 8.60 5.52 -8.64
N ARG A 118 8.84 6.38 -7.63
CA ARG A 118 9.15 7.78 -7.85
C ARG A 118 10.43 7.94 -8.67
N GLN A 119 11.48 7.20 -8.31
CA GLN A 119 12.74 7.19 -9.05
C GLN A 119 12.53 6.74 -10.50
N SER A 120 11.83 5.62 -10.72
CA SER A 120 11.56 5.13 -12.08
C SER A 120 10.69 6.10 -12.89
N GLN A 121 9.72 6.77 -12.27
CA GLN A 121 8.88 7.77 -12.92
C GLN A 121 9.69 9.00 -13.33
N GLN A 122 10.66 9.44 -12.54
CA GLN A 122 11.55 10.55 -12.87
C GLN A 122 12.51 10.19 -14.02
N SER A 123 13.03 8.96 -14.03
CA SER A 123 13.90 8.48 -15.11
C SER A 123 13.16 8.23 -16.42
N ASN A 124 11.95 7.67 -16.36
CA ASN A 124 11.19 7.21 -17.53
C ASN A 124 9.71 7.62 -17.51
N PRO A 125 9.39 8.93 -17.55
CA PRO A 125 8.05 9.43 -17.27
C PRO A 125 6.95 8.83 -18.15
N LEU A 126 7.20 8.61 -19.45
CA LEU A 126 6.18 8.15 -20.41
C LEU A 126 5.52 6.81 -20.02
N ILE A 127 6.25 5.90 -19.39
CA ILE A 127 5.76 4.55 -19.07
C ILE A 127 4.97 4.53 -17.76
N TYR A 128 5.26 5.47 -16.84
CA TYR A 128 4.72 5.46 -15.48
C TYR A 128 3.49 6.35 -15.29
N TRP A 129 3.09 7.14 -16.30
CA TRP A 129 1.83 7.88 -16.31
C TRP A 129 0.66 6.99 -16.72
N THR A 130 0.24 6.07 -15.84
CA THR A 130 -0.96 5.23 -16.05
C THR A 130 -1.92 5.30 -14.88
N TRP A 131 -3.22 5.10 -15.15
CA TRP A 131 -4.24 4.97 -14.09
C TRP A 131 -3.93 3.83 -13.13
N THR A 132 -3.42 2.72 -13.65
CA THR A 132 -3.01 1.57 -12.84
C THR A 132 -1.88 1.94 -11.89
N ALA A 133 -0.89 2.71 -12.35
CA ALA A 133 0.20 3.21 -11.51
C ALA A 133 -0.30 4.12 -10.38
N LEU A 134 -1.21 5.05 -10.69
CA LEU A 134 -1.86 5.90 -9.69
C LEU A 134 -2.60 5.09 -8.62
N MET A 135 -3.43 4.12 -9.04
CA MET A 135 -4.15 3.25 -8.11
C MET A 135 -3.21 2.42 -7.23
N TYR A 136 -2.07 1.96 -7.77
CA TYR A 136 -1.07 1.26 -7.00
C TYR A 136 -0.34 2.16 -5.99
N GLN A 137 0.01 3.39 -6.38
CA GLN A 137 0.63 4.35 -5.47
C GLN A 137 -0.31 4.69 -4.32
N LEU A 138 -1.59 4.95 -4.60
CA LEU A 138 -2.58 5.17 -3.53
C LEU A 138 -2.69 3.95 -2.62
N ARG A 139 -2.74 2.74 -3.17
CA ARG A 139 -2.83 1.51 -2.36
C ARG A 139 -1.65 1.37 -1.40
N LEU A 140 -0.42 1.54 -1.88
CA LEU A 140 0.78 1.46 -1.06
C LEU A 140 0.78 2.57 0.02
N GLY A 141 0.41 3.79 -0.35
CA GLY A 141 0.31 4.92 0.57
C GLY A 141 -0.73 4.71 1.68
N VAL A 142 -1.95 4.28 1.32
CA VAL A 142 -3.01 3.97 2.29
C VAL A 142 -2.57 2.85 3.22
N MET A 143 -1.90 1.80 2.71
CA MET A 143 -1.41 0.71 3.54
C MET A 143 -0.32 1.19 4.52
N LEU A 144 0.61 2.04 4.08
CA LEU A 144 1.59 2.67 4.98
C LEU A 144 0.89 3.44 6.09
N LEU A 145 0.01 4.38 5.73
CA LEU A 145 -0.70 5.21 6.71
C LEU A 145 -1.55 4.39 7.67
N TYR A 146 -2.17 3.32 7.16
CA TYR A 146 -2.95 2.39 7.98
C TYR A 146 -2.06 1.65 8.99
N CYS A 147 -0.88 1.17 8.60
CA CYS A 147 0.06 0.52 9.53
C CYS A 147 0.46 1.45 10.70
N TYR A 148 0.71 2.74 10.41
CA TYR A 148 0.95 3.74 11.45
C TYR A 148 -0.27 3.97 12.32
N PHE A 149 -1.45 4.03 11.71
CA PHE A 149 -2.71 4.27 12.40
C PHE A 149 -3.08 3.15 13.38
N ILE A 150 -2.92 1.87 12.99
CA ILE A 150 -3.31 0.73 13.82
C ILE A 150 -2.26 0.31 14.85
N THR A 151 -1.01 0.78 14.74
CA THR A 151 0.08 0.34 15.62
C THR A 151 0.27 1.33 16.76
N PRO A 152 -0.05 0.96 18.01
CA PRO A 152 0.21 1.82 19.17
C PRO A 152 1.69 2.16 19.26
N ARG A 153 2.02 3.39 19.68
CA ARG A 153 3.43 3.86 19.72
C ARG A 153 4.35 2.99 20.57
N THR A 154 3.83 2.44 21.66
CA THR A 154 4.55 1.53 22.55
C THR A 154 4.97 0.24 21.86
N MET A 155 4.33 -0.13 20.75
CA MET A 155 4.60 -1.31 19.95
C MET A 155 5.32 -0.99 18.63
N GLN A 156 5.53 0.29 18.30
CA GLN A 156 6.24 0.67 17.08
C GLN A 156 7.72 0.26 17.19
N THR A 157 8.18 -0.48 16.18
CA THR A 157 9.59 -0.84 16.04
C THR A 157 10.38 0.32 15.40
N PRO A 158 11.72 0.28 15.40
CA PRO A 158 12.53 1.36 14.82
C PRO A 158 12.21 1.71 13.36
N ILE A 159 11.63 0.77 12.61
CA ILE A 159 11.23 0.93 11.21
C ILE A 159 10.25 2.08 10.96
N PHE A 160 9.42 2.43 11.95
CA PHE A 160 8.48 3.56 11.89
C PHE A 160 9.18 4.93 11.93
N SER A 161 10.48 4.95 12.26
CA SER A 161 11.26 6.19 12.39
C SER A 161 12.45 6.22 11.44
N TYR A 162 12.64 5.20 10.60
CA TYR A 162 13.71 5.21 9.61
C TYR A 162 13.45 6.28 8.55
N GLU A 163 14.51 6.99 8.17
CA GLU A 163 14.49 8.00 7.09
C GLU A 163 13.93 7.40 5.80
N SER A 164 14.37 6.17 5.47
CA SER A 164 13.88 5.45 4.29
C SER A 164 12.37 5.21 4.32
N THR A 165 11.75 5.05 5.49
CA THR A 165 10.29 4.92 5.65
C THR A 165 9.60 6.26 5.43
N LEU A 166 10.09 7.33 6.05
CA LEU A 166 9.54 8.68 5.91
C LEU A 166 9.65 9.17 4.46
N ASP A 167 10.77 8.89 3.80
CA ASP A 167 10.97 9.17 2.37
C ASP A 167 10.00 8.41 1.48
N GLY A 168 9.59 7.19 1.86
CA GLY A 168 8.56 6.44 1.15
C GLY A 168 7.19 7.10 1.22
N ILE A 169 6.79 7.60 2.40
CA ILE A 169 5.56 8.37 2.59
C ILE A 169 5.60 9.64 1.74
N GLN A 170 6.72 10.38 1.79
CA GLN A 170 6.91 11.60 1.02
C GLN A 170 6.91 11.33 -0.50
N SER A 171 7.55 10.25 -0.95
CA SER A 171 7.58 9.83 -2.35
C SER A 171 6.18 9.49 -2.86
N CYS A 172 5.37 8.82 -2.04
CA CYS A 172 3.96 8.56 -2.35
C CYS A 172 3.17 9.86 -2.50
N ARG A 173 3.27 10.76 -1.50
CA ARG A 173 2.61 12.07 -1.50
C ARG A 173 2.90 12.87 -2.76
N LEU A 174 4.19 13.07 -3.06
CA LEU A 174 4.64 13.83 -4.21
C LEU A 174 4.23 13.17 -5.53
N THR A 175 4.11 11.84 -5.57
CA THR A 175 3.67 11.13 -6.77
C THR A 175 2.20 11.35 -7.03
N LEU A 176 1.35 11.23 -6.00
CA LEU A 176 -0.08 11.51 -6.08
C LEU A 176 -0.36 12.99 -6.42
N GLU A 177 0.41 13.91 -5.87
CA GLU A 177 0.38 15.33 -6.21
C GLU A 177 0.71 15.58 -7.70
N ASN A 178 1.74 14.90 -8.23
CA ASN A 178 2.06 15.03 -9.65
C ASN A 178 0.97 14.42 -10.55
N PHE A 179 0.29 13.34 -10.12
CA PHE A 179 -0.88 12.85 -10.85
C PHE A 179 -2.02 13.87 -10.81
N SER A 180 -2.32 14.46 -9.65
CA SER A 180 -3.44 15.41 -9.49
C SER A 180 -3.27 16.69 -10.30
N THR A 181 -2.04 17.19 -10.41
CA THR A 181 -1.71 18.34 -11.28
C THR A 181 -1.84 18.00 -12.76
N ARG A 182 -1.59 16.74 -13.15
CA ARG A 182 -1.67 16.29 -14.55
C ARG A 182 -3.08 15.91 -14.97
N TRP A 183 -3.84 15.24 -14.10
CA TRP A 183 -5.17 14.69 -14.38
C TRP A 183 -6.16 15.14 -13.32
N PRO A 184 -7.11 16.04 -13.66
CA PRO A 184 -8.10 16.56 -12.70
C PRO A 184 -8.90 15.46 -11.99
N GLN A 185 -9.21 14.36 -12.67
CA GLN A 185 -9.94 13.22 -12.09
C GLN A 185 -9.16 12.54 -10.96
N SER A 186 -7.83 12.67 -10.93
CA SER A 186 -6.99 12.04 -9.91
C SER A 186 -6.83 12.86 -8.63
N VAL A 187 -7.39 14.07 -8.56
CA VAL A 187 -7.34 14.94 -7.38
C VAL A 187 -7.85 14.23 -6.12
N VAL A 188 -8.90 13.41 -6.27
CA VAL A 188 -9.47 12.63 -5.15
C VAL A 188 -8.45 11.68 -4.50
N TYR A 189 -7.49 11.14 -5.26
CA TYR A 189 -6.47 10.21 -4.73
C TYR A 189 -5.48 10.94 -3.83
N PHE A 190 -5.07 12.14 -4.26
CA PHE A 190 -4.19 12.98 -3.47
C PHE A 190 -4.90 13.50 -2.20
N GLN A 191 -6.13 13.98 -2.34
CA GLN A 191 -6.95 14.41 -1.20
C GLN A 191 -7.17 13.29 -0.18
N ALA A 192 -7.49 12.07 -0.65
CA ALA A 192 -7.62 10.91 0.22
C ALA A 192 -6.34 10.65 1.01
N PHE A 193 -5.18 10.66 0.35
CA PHE A 193 -3.92 10.44 1.02
C PHE A 193 -3.59 11.55 2.03
N GLN A 194 -3.83 12.82 1.70
CA GLN A 194 -3.59 13.94 2.61
C GLN A 194 -4.46 13.87 3.86
N LEU A 195 -5.78 13.71 3.71
CA LEU A 195 -6.71 13.61 4.84
C LEU A 195 -6.36 12.45 5.78
N LEU A 196 -5.91 11.32 5.22
CA LEU A 196 -5.44 10.17 6.00
C LEU A 196 -4.12 10.46 6.69
N ALA A 197 -3.16 11.09 6.01
CA ALA A 197 -1.87 11.41 6.59
C ALA A 197 -2.03 12.41 7.75
N ASP A 198 -2.84 13.45 7.56
CA ASP A 198 -3.17 14.42 8.58
C ASP A 198 -3.79 13.69 9.78
N LYS A 199 -4.81 12.84 9.56
CA LYS A 199 -5.44 12.07 10.65
C LYS A 199 -4.47 11.15 11.39
N THR A 200 -3.60 10.46 10.67
CA THR A 200 -2.62 9.52 11.24
C THR A 200 -1.56 10.25 12.07
N PHE A 201 -1.21 11.49 11.71
CA PHE A 201 -0.12 12.24 12.34
C PHE A 201 -0.58 13.43 13.20
N GLU A 202 -1.86 13.78 13.19
CA GLU A 202 -2.54 14.85 13.96
C GLU A 202 -2.21 14.78 15.46
N SER A 203 -2.05 13.57 16.02
CA SER A 203 -1.69 13.38 17.43
C SER A 203 -0.20 13.18 17.68
N SER A 204 0.65 13.07 16.65
CA SER A 204 1.92 12.34 16.76
C SER A 204 3.20 13.03 16.30
N TYR A 205 3.15 13.99 15.39
CA TYR A 205 4.38 14.56 14.80
C TYR A 205 4.40 16.08 14.67
N GLY A 206 3.53 16.79 15.41
CA GLY A 206 3.44 18.26 15.39
C GLY A 206 4.75 19.00 15.67
N GLU A 207 5.73 18.37 16.31
CA GLU A 207 7.07 18.96 16.56
C GLU A 207 8.20 18.35 15.72
N ALA A 208 8.11 17.07 15.31
CA ALA A 208 9.24 16.39 14.66
C ALA A 208 9.32 16.63 13.15
N ILE A 209 8.17 16.73 12.46
CA ILE A 209 8.16 17.07 11.02
C ILE A 209 8.45 18.56 10.84
N ALA A 210 7.95 19.42 11.75
CA ALA A 210 8.20 20.86 11.73
C ALA A 210 9.70 21.21 11.90
N ASN A 211 10.46 20.42 12.66
CA ASN A 211 11.88 20.68 12.93
C ASN A 211 12.84 20.07 11.89
N GLN A 212 12.36 19.20 10.98
CA GLN A 212 13.19 18.62 9.91
C GLN A 212 12.86 19.16 8.52
N THR A 213 11.71 19.82 8.35
CA THR A 213 11.46 20.66 7.17
C THR A 213 12.15 22.01 7.31
N ALA A 214 13.43 22.05 6.92
CA ALA A 214 13.90 23.14 6.07
C ALA A 214 13.17 23.03 4.72
N LEU A 215 11.87 23.29 4.72
CA LEU A 215 11.07 23.54 3.53
C LEU A 215 10.85 25.06 3.51
N GLU A 216 11.91 25.79 3.16
CA GLU A 216 11.85 27.23 2.98
C GLU A 216 10.96 27.58 1.79
N SER A 217 9.67 27.79 2.05
CA SER A 217 8.85 28.84 1.42
C SER A 217 7.57 29.03 2.26
N PRO A 218 7.43 30.15 3.00
CA PRO A 218 6.34 30.37 3.96
C PRO A 218 4.93 30.51 3.39
N GLU A 219 4.73 30.38 2.07
CA GLU A 219 3.45 30.67 1.41
C GLU A 219 2.72 29.41 0.90
N ALA A 220 3.37 28.23 0.90
CA ALA A 220 2.79 26.99 0.39
C ALA A 220 2.17 26.06 1.46
N LEU A 221 2.52 26.25 2.74
CA LEU A 221 1.98 25.46 3.86
C LEU A 221 0.65 26.02 4.43
N THR A 222 0.17 27.16 3.94
CA THR A 222 -0.97 27.88 4.51
C THR A 222 -2.30 27.63 3.82
N ARG A 223 -2.55 26.46 3.22
CA ARG A 223 -3.85 26.22 2.56
C ARG A 223 -4.66 24.96 2.87
N CYS A 224 -4.23 24.06 3.75
CA CYS A 224 -5.10 22.95 4.21
C CYS A 224 -4.94 22.57 5.69
N LEU A 225 -4.68 23.52 6.59
CA LEU A 225 -4.90 23.31 8.02
C LEU A 225 -6.23 23.95 8.42
N THR A 226 -7.34 23.40 7.94
CA THR A 226 -8.61 23.61 8.62
C THR A 226 -8.68 22.58 9.72
N SER A 227 -8.44 23.02 10.97
CA SER A 227 -8.80 22.26 12.17
C SER A 227 -10.33 22.14 12.22
N GLY A 228 -10.87 21.31 11.33
CA GLY A 228 -12.28 20.96 11.34
C GLY A 228 -12.56 20.13 12.57
N SER A 229 -13.79 20.22 13.08
CA SER A 229 -14.24 19.27 14.11
C SER A 229 -14.05 17.83 13.61
N SER A 230 -13.88 16.85 14.50
CA SER A 230 -13.77 15.44 14.10
C SER A 230 -14.92 14.99 13.18
N GLY A 231 -16.11 15.61 13.28
CA GLY A 231 -17.24 15.35 12.39
C GLY A 231 -17.08 15.91 10.97
N GLU A 232 -16.38 17.03 10.81
CA GLU A 232 -16.09 17.63 9.49
C GLU A 232 -15.07 16.78 8.72
N TRP A 233 -14.03 16.27 9.41
CA TRP A 233 -13.08 15.34 8.81
C TRP A 233 -13.78 14.05 8.34
N ILE A 234 -14.66 13.47 9.16
CA ILE A 234 -15.43 12.27 8.79
C ILE A 234 -16.26 12.53 7.53
N ALA A 235 -17.03 13.63 7.49
CA ALA A 235 -17.85 13.96 6.34
C ALA A 235 -17.02 14.17 5.05
N ASN A 236 -15.88 14.85 5.16
CA ASN A 236 -14.94 15.04 4.04
C ASN A 236 -14.39 13.70 3.56
N MET A 237 -13.99 12.82 4.48
CA MET A 237 -13.45 11.52 4.13
C MET A 237 -14.49 10.59 3.52
N GLU A 238 -15.74 10.63 3.98
CA GLU A 238 -16.86 9.88 3.38
C GLU A 238 -17.15 10.33 1.95
N ALA A 239 -17.14 11.64 1.69
CA ALA A 239 -17.29 12.18 0.34
C ALA A 239 -16.16 11.71 -0.59
N VAL A 240 -14.91 11.75 -0.11
CA VAL A 240 -13.75 11.21 -0.84
C VAL A 240 -13.90 9.72 -1.11
N VAL A 241 -14.36 8.93 -0.13
CA VAL A 241 -14.60 7.48 -0.30
C VAL A 241 -15.65 7.21 -1.37
N MET A 242 -16.72 7.99 -1.42
CA MET A 242 -17.76 7.84 -2.45
C MET A 242 -17.20 8.07 -3.85
N GLU A 243 -16.34 9.07 -4.02
CA GLU A 243 -15.69 9.36 -5.30
C GLU A 243 -14.62 8.31 -5.65
N LEU A 244 -13.83 7.82 -4.68
CA LEU A 244 -12.91 6.70 -4.95
C LEU A 244 -13.65 5.44 -5.42
N LYS A 245 -14.85 5.17 -4.87
CA LYS A 245 -15.71 4.07 -5.32
C LYS A 245 -16.23 4.31 -6.74
N SER A 246 -16.65 5.53 -7.08
CA SER A 246 -17.11 5.90 -8.43
C SER A 246 -16.01 5.67 -9.48
N GLN A 247 -14.75 5.89 -9.08
CA GLN A 247 -13.55 5.65 -9.90
C GLN A 247 -13.02 4.21 -9.81
N HIS A 248 -13.81 3.27 -9.27
CA HIS A 248 -13.50 1.84 -9.24
C HIS A 248 -12.19 1.50 -8.50
N VAL A 249 -11.81 2.31 -7.50
CA VAL A 249 -10.68 1.98 -6.62
C VAL A 249 -10.93 0.66 -5.93
N HIS A 250 -9.87 -0.15 -5.82
CA HIS A 250 -9.97 -1.49 -5.28
C HIS A 250 -10.60 -1.49 -3.88
N HIS A 251 -11.68 -2.26 -3.71
CA HIS A 251 -12.49 -2.29 -2.48
C HIS A 251 -11.67 -2.52 -1.20
N ALA A 252 -10.57 -3.28 -1.24
CA ALA A 252 -9.73 -3.49 -0.06
C ALA A 252 -9.01 -2.21 0.39
N VAL A 253 -8.70 -1.28 -0.52
CA VAL A 253 -8.15 0.04 -0.15
C VAL A 253 -9.24 0.87 0.52
N VAL A 254 -10.43 0.88 -0.09
CA VAL A 254 -11.61 1.55 0.46
C VAL A 254 -11.96 1.02 1.85
N ALA A 255 -11.86 -0.29 2.07
CA ALA A 255 -12.13 -0.91 3.37
C ALA A 255 -11.16 -0.43 4.46
N LEU A 256 -9.86 -0.28 4.16
CA LEU A 256 -8.88 0.28 5.11
C LEU A 256 -9.21 1.73 5.47
N ILE A 257 -9.59 2.53 4.47
CA ILE A 257 -10.00 3.91 4.69
C ILE A 257 -11.25 3.97 5.59
N GLN A 258 -12.26 3.16 5.28
CA GLN A 258 -13.50 3.10 6.06
C GLN A 258 -13.25 2.61 7.48
N ASP A 259 -12.28 1.72 7.69
CA ASP A 259 -11.90 1.27 9.02
C ASP A 259 -11.23 2.40 9.83
N ILE A 260 -10.36 3.21 9.22
CA ILE A 260 -9.81 4.43 9.85
C ILE A 260 -10.94 5.41 10.23
N ILE A 261 -11.92 5.62 9.35
CA ILE A 261 -13.06 6.51 9.64
C ILE A 261 -13.86 6.04 10.86
N LYS A 262 -14.08 4.73 10.98
CA LYS A 262 -14.84 4.13 12.08
C LYS A 262 -14.09 4.15 13.42
N ARG A 263 -12.76 4.03 13.38
CA ARG A 263 -11.92 3.99 14.58
C ARG A 263 -11.58 5.42 15.00
N SER A 264 -12.28 5.93 15.99
CA SER A 264 -12.12 7.31 16.47
C SER A 264 -10.79 7.59 17.18
N SER A 265 -10.01 6.58 17.59
CA SER A 265 -8.66 6.75 18.17
C SER A 265 -7.73 5.55 17.95
N VAL A 266 -6.41 5.80 18.01
CA VAL A 266 -5.34 4.77 17.99
C VAL A 266 -5.39 3.88 19.26
N GLU A 267 -5.99 4.39 20.34
CA GLU A 267 -6.03 3.74 21.66
C GLU A 267 -7.06 2.60 21.76
N ASP A 268 -7.96 2.50 20.78
CA ASP A 268 -8.97 1.42 20.72
C ASP A 268 -8.38 0.07 20.27
N PHE A 269 -7.07 0.01 19.96
CA PHE A 269 -6.41 -1.21 19.49
C PHE A 269 -5.66 -1.93 20.61
N ASN A 270 -6.37 -2.86 21.26
CA ASN A 270 -5.78 -3.74 22.26
C ASN A 270 -5.20 -5.00 21.58
N MET A 271 -3.94 -4.93 21.11
CA MET A 271 -3.21 -6.07 20.55
C MET A 271 -3.01 -7.22 21.56
N GLU A 272 -3.14 -6.95 22.86
CA GLU A 272 -3.10 -7.99 23.90
C GLU A 272 -4.43 -8.74 24.02
N ALA A 273 -5.52 -8.21 23.46
CA ALA A 273 -6.88 -8.77 23.59
C ALA A 273 -7.37 -9.53 22.34
N THR A 274 -6.52 -9.81 21.35
CA THR A 274 -6.88 -10.70 20.22
C THR A 274 -6.86 -12.17 20.63
N GLY A 275 -7.71 -12.46 21.61
CA GLY A 275 -8.32 -13.74 21.86
C GLY A 275 -9.84 -13.59 21.87
N PHE A 276 -10.47 -12.69 21.12
CA PHE A 276 -11.93 -12.71 20.92
C PHE A 276 -12.37 -11.96 19.66
N VAL A 277 -13.28 -12.59 18.91
CA VAL A 277 -13.92 -12.12 17.68
C VAL A 277 -14.92 -11.00 17.98
N PRO A 278 -14.98 -9.92 17.17
CA PRO A 278 -16.18 -9.10 17.11
C PRO A 278 -16.93 -9.35 15.81
N ASN A 279 -18.19 -9.77 15.98
CA ASN A 279 -19.26 -9.81 14.99
C ASN A 279 -19.24 -8.58 14.09
N LEU A 280 -19.03 -8.78 12.79
CA LEU A 280 -19.50 -7.87 11.76
C LEU A 280 -20.75 -8.49 11.14
N ASP A 281 -21.87 -7.81 11.40
CA ASP A 281 -23.20 -8.10 10.89
C ASP A 281 -23.16 -8.21 9.35
N LEU A 282 -23.49 -9.41 8.85
CA LEU A 282 -23.20 -9.86 7.47
C LEU A 282 -24.43 -9.82 6.55
N ASP A 283 -25.54 -9.22 6.99
CA ASP A 283 -26.84 -9.35 6.33
C ASP A 283 -27.15 -8.36 5.19
N SER A 284 -26.15 -7.70 4.57
CA SER A 284 -26.43 -6.76 3.45
C SER A 284 -25.79 -7.08 2.09
N LEU A 285 -25.18 -8.26 1.90
CA LEU A 285 -24.47 -8.58 0.63
C LEU A 285 -25.20 -9.62 -0.23
N GLY A 286 -26.43 -9.30 -0.60
CA GLY A 286 -27.13 -9.94 -1.72
C GLY A 286 -27.11 -9.06 -2.96
N LEU A 287 -25.98 -8.98 -3.68
CA LEU A 287 -25.93 -8.39 -5.02
C LEU A 287 -24.75 -8.97 -5.80
N PHE A 288 -24.99 -10.15 -6.38
CA PHE A 288 -24.63 -10.60 -7.74
C PHE A 288 -25.04 -12.07 -7.86
N GLY A 289 -26.36 -12.31 -7.80
CA GLY A 289 -26.93 -13.52 -8.36
C GLY A 289 -26.90 -13.39 -9.87
N PHE A 290 -26.10 -14.21 -10.54
CA PHE A 290 -26.23 -14.39 -11.98
C PHE A 290 -27.47 -15.24 -12.23
N CYS A 291 -28.57 -14.60 -12.66
CA CYS A 291 -29.64 -15.29 -13.36
C CYS A 291 -29.06 -15.91 -14.63
N VAL A 292 -29.15 -17.24 -14.73
CA VAL A 292 -29.04 -17.95 -16.00
C VAL A 292 -30.41 -17.87 -16.66
N PRO A 293 -30.56 -17.29 -17.87
CA PRO A 293 -31.82 -17.38 -18.60
C PRO A 293 -31.94 -18.77 -19.23
N THR A 294 -32.98 -19.49 -18.76
CA THR A 294 -33.65 -20.70 -19.29
C THR A 294 -32.82 -21.77 -19.99
#